data_AF-A0A5C7JH71-F1
#
_entry.id   AF-A0A5C7JH71-F1
#
_cell.length_a   1.000
_cell.length_b   1.000
_cell.length_c   1.000
_cell.angle_alpha   90.00
_cell.angle_beta   90.00
_cell.angle_gamma   90.00
#
_symmetry.space_group_name_H-M   'P 1'
#
loop_
_entity.id
_entity.type
_entity.pdbx_description
1 polymer ?
#
loop_
_entity_poly.entity_id
_entity_poly.type
_entity_poly.pdbx_seq_one_letter_code
_entity_poly.pdbx_strand_id
1 'polypeptide(L)'
;MVEYRWLNKVDGKVEPKTTLFRKVDDRIVAAGYYLPRSSPEEARGMLEQAVAALKKDGDAAFAQFNDPKGRFVVDDLYVFAVGLDDAKFYAHGATPSLVGKESSELRDAQGKPIIQQMINLAKVKGAGEIGYVWRNPVTNKVETKHSVVQKVDKYLVAVGYYTK
;
A
#
# COMPACT_ATOMS: atom_id res chain seq x y z
N MET A 1 13.17 14.44 -19.02
CA MET A 1 12.40 13.19 -18.88
C MET A 1 11.04 13.38 -19.54
N VAL A 2 10.44 12.31 -20.04
CA VAL A 2 9.08 12.33 -20.62
C VAL A 2 8.26 11.18 -20.02
N GLU A 3 6.99 11.45 -19.72
CA GLU A 3 6.00 10.45 -19.28
C GLU A 3 5.02 10.19 -20.43
N TYR A 4 4.77 8.92 -20.74
CA TYR A 4 3.75 8.50 -21.70
C TYR A 4 3.20 7.13 -21.31
N ARG A 5 2.10 6.70 -21.94
CA ARG A 5 1.57 5.35 -21.76
C ARG A 5 2.11 4.44 -22.86
N TRP A 6 2.61 3.27 -22.48
CA TRP A 6 3.16 2.29 -23.44
C TRP A 6 2.84 0.88 -22.99
N LEU A 7 2.71 -0.04 -23.94
CA LEU A 7 2.50 -1.46 -23.66
C LEU A 7 3.74 -2.03 -22.95
N ASN A 8 3.60 -2.39 -21.68
CA ASN A 8 4.56 -3.20 -20.96
C ASN A 8 4.52 -4.62 -21.53
N LYS A 9 5.64 -5.05 -22.12
CA LYS A 9 5.73 -6.37 -22.78
C LYS A 9 5.82 -7.53 -21.77
N VAL A 10 6.07 -7.24 -20.50
CA VAL A 10 6.19 -8.25 -19.44
C VAL A 10 4.82 -8.77 -19.03
N ASP A 11 3.84 -7.88 -18.87
CA ASP A 11 2.50 -8.22 -18.38
C ASP A 11 1.38 -7.94 -19.40
N GLY A 12 1.70 -7.35 -20.55
CA GLY A 12 0.74 -7.02 -21.61
C GLY A 12 -0.17 -5.82 -21.31
N LYS A 13 0.11 -5.04 -20.26
CA LYS A 13 -0.71 -3.89 -19.88
C LYS A 13 -0.16 -2.59 -20.45
N VAL A 14 -1.06 -1.63 -20.77
CA VAL A 14 -0.64 -0.27 -21.14
C VAL A 14 -0.46 0.55 -19.87
N GLU A 15 0.79 0.86 -19.53
CA GLU A 15 1.15 1.43 -18.24
C GLU A 15 1.95 2.74 -18.40
N PRO A 16 1.96 3.62 -17.38
CA PRO A 16 2.85 4.79 -17.37
C PRO A 16 4.31 4.38 -17.46
N LYS A 17 5.00 4.89 -18.47
CA LYS A 17 6.43 4.71 -18.70
C LYS A 17 7.13 6.05 -18.59
N THR A 18 8.13 6.11 -17.72
CA THR A 18 9.04 7.26 -17.60
C THR A 18 10.27 6.99 -18.46
N THR A 19 10.59 7.91 -19.36
CA THR A 19 11.78 7.80 -20.22
C THR A 19 12.74 8.97 -19.98
N LEU A 20 13.97 8.63 -19.63
CA LEU A 20 15.11 9.53 -19.65
C LEU A 20 15.66 9.55 -21.07
N PHE A 21 15.95 10.73 -21.59
CA PHE A 21 16.53 10.86 -22.92
C PHE A 21 17.61 11.94 -22.94
N ARG A 22 18.56 11.78 -23.84
CA ARG A 22 19.64 12.73 -24.12
C ARG A 22 19.87 12.80 -25.63
N LYS A 23 20.09 14.01 -26.13
CA LYS A 23 20.63 14.21 -27.49
C LYS A 23 22.13 13.87 -27.50
N VAL A 24 22.56 13.06 -28.45
CA VAL A 24 23.95 12.73 -28.73
C VAL A 24 24.15 12.97 -30.22
N ASP A 25 24.85 14.06 -30.56
CA ASP A 25 25.02 14.54 -31.93
C ASP A 25 23.68 14.73 -32.66
N ASP A 26 23.42 13.95 -33.71
CA ASP A 26 22.20 13.95 -34.51
C ASP A 26 21.13 12.95 -34.01
N ARG A 27 21.38 12.26 -32.89
CA ARG A 27 20.53 11.17 -32.36
C ARG A 27 19.96 11.49 -30.98
N ILE A 28 18.87 10.80 -30.63
CA ILE A 28 18.34 10.74 -29.27
C ILE A 28 18.58 9.34 -28.73
N VAL A 29 19.26 9.25 -27.59
CA VAL A 29 19.37 8.02 -26.80
C VAL A 29 18.35 8.10 -25.67
N ALA A 30 17.50 7.09 -25.53
CA ALA A 30 16.43 7.06 -24.57
C ALA A 30 16.37 5.71 -23.83
N ALA A 31 16.20 5.76 -22.52
CA ALA A 31 16.01 4.60 -21.66
C ALA A 31 14.79 4.85 -20.77
N GLY A 32 13.85 3.91 -20.78
CA GLY A 32 12.60 4.07 -20.04
C GLY A 32 12.29 2.89 -19.13
N TYR A 33 11.60 3.18 -18.04
CA TYR A 33 11.16 2.24 -17.03
C TYR A 33 9.67 2.46 -16.74
N TYR A 34 8.99 1.40 -16.34
CA TYR A 34 7.63 1.47 -15.82
C TYR A 34 7.71 1.74 -14.32
N LEU A 35 6.84 2.59 -13.79
CA LEU A 35 6.63 2.66 -12.34
C LEU A 35 5.64 1.55 -12.00
N PRO A 36 6.07 0.45 -11.36
CA PRO A 36 5.12 -0.57 -10.93
C PRO A 36 4.14 0.08 -9.96
N ARG A 37 2.87 0.12 -10.34
CA ARG A 37 1.78 0.55 -9.48
C ARG A 37 0.93 -0.67 -9.23
N SER A 38 0.72 -0.98 -7.95
CA SER A 38 -0.15 -2.07 -7.60
C SER A 38 -1.58 -1.79 -8.04
N SER A 39 -2.27 -2.84 -8.46
CA SER A 39 -3.67 -2.84 -8.85
C SER A 39 -4.59 -3.12 -7.66
N PRO A 40 -5.89 -2.76 -7.77
CA PRO A 40 -6.90 -3.18 -6.80
C PRO A 40 -6.95 -4.69 -6.57
N GLU A 41 -6.72 -5.48 -7.62
CA GLU A 41 -6.72 -6.94 -7.59
C GLU A 41 -5.54 -7.48 -6.78
N GLU A 42 -4.34 -6.95 -7.00
CA GLU A 42 -3.15 -7.31 -6.22
C GLU A 42 -3.30 -6.95 -4.75
N ALA A 43 -3.87 -5.78 -4.45
CA ALA A 43 -4.16 -5.37 -3.07
C ALA A 43 -5.11 -6.34 -2.36
N ARG A 44 -6.19 -6.77 -3.04
CA ARG A 44 -7.13 -7.77 -2.50
C ARG A 44 -6.49 -9.13 -2.31
N GLY A 45 -5.68 -9.58 -3.28
CA GLY A 45 -4.95 -10.85 -3.19
C GLY A 45 -3.96 -10.88 -2.02
N MET A 46 -3.19 -9.81 -1.83
CA MET A 46 -2.28 -9.70 -0.69
C MET A 46 -3.05 -9.61 0.65
N LEU A 47 -4.18 -8.91 0.70
CA LEU A 47 -5.03 -8.86 1.89
C LEU A 47 -5.55 -10.25 2.26
N GLU A 48 -6.03 -11.03 1.29
CA GLU A 48 -6.50 -12.40 1.52
C GLU A 48 -5.39 -13.27 2.12
N GLN A 49 -4.17 -13.20 1.57
CA GLN A 49 -3.02 -13.92 2.10
C GLN A 49 -2.66 -13.47 3.52
N ALA A 50 -2.73 -12.18 3.80
CA ALA A 50 -2.44 -11.63 5.13
C ALA A 50 -3.49 -12.05 6.16
N VAL A 51 -4.77 -12.02 5.79
CA VAL A 51 -5.88 -12.52 6.61
C VAL A 51 -5.71 -14.00 6.91
N ALA A 52 -5.36 -14.81 5.90
CA ALA A 52 -5.12 -16.24 6.09
C ALA A 52 -3.93 -16.51 7.04
N ALA A 53 -2.83 -15.76 6.89
CA ALA A 53 -1.67 -15.86 7.77
C ALA A 53 -2.03 -15.47 9.21
N LEU A 54 -2.76 -14.36 9.41
CA LEU A 54 -3.16 -13.91 10.75
C LEU A 54 -4.14 -14.88 11.42
N LYS A 55 -5.08 -15.47 10.68
CA LYS A 55 -5.99 -16.50 11.21
C LYS A 55 -5.27 -17.78 11.62
N LYS A 56 -4.20 -18.15 10.89
CA LYS A 56 -3.44 -19.37 11.13
C LYS A 56 -2.44 -19.22 12.27
N ASP A 57 -1.67 -18.14 12.24
CA ASP A 57 -0.49 -17.96 13.10
C ASP A 57 -0.73 -16.93 14.22
N GLY A 58 -1.89 -16.26 14.24
CA GLY A 58 -2.21 -15.21 15.21
C GLY A 58 -1.19 -14.07 15.16
N ASP A 59 -0.91 -13.47 16.32
CA ASP A 59 0.01 -12.34 16.46
C ASP A 59 1.43 -12.63 15.92
N ALA A 60 1.84 -13.91 15.79
CA ALA A 60 3.12 -14.28 15.19
C ALA A 60 3.22 -13.91 13.70
N ALA A 61 2.08 -13.76 13.00
CA ALA A 61 2.04 -13.31 11.61
C ALA A 61 2.59 -11.89 11.41
N PHE A 62 2.56 -11.04 12.46
CA PHE A 62 3.05 -9.66 12.36
C PHE A 62 4.54 -9.57 12.02
N ALA A 63 5.34 -10.59 12.38
CA ALA A 63 6.74 -10.65 11.97
C ALA A 63 6.89 -10.68 10.44
N GLN A 64 6.01 -11.42 9.74
CA GLN A 64 6.01 -11.49 8.27
C GLN A 64 5.51 -10.18 7.64
N PHE A 65 4.55 -9.50 8.27
CA PHE A 65 4.00 -8.23 7.76
C PHE A 65 4.97 -7.06 7.97
N ASN A 66 5.84 -7.15 8.98
CA ASN A 66 6.81 -6.11 9.32
C ASN A 66 8.20 -6.33 8.70
N ASP A 67 8.40 -7.42 7.95
CA ASP A 67 9.63 -7.61 7.18
C ASP A 67 9.54 -6.80 5.88
N PRO A 68 10.33 -5.71 5.72
CA PRO A 68 10.29 -4.88 4.51
C PRO A 68 10.83 -5.60 3.27
N LYS A 69 11.49 -6.75 3.46
CA LYS A 69 11.99 -7.63 2.39
C LYS A 69 11.13 -8.89 2.23
N GLY A 70 10.07 -9.00 3.03
CA GLY A 70 9.17 -10.13 3.04
C GLY A 70 8.11 -10.05 1.94
N ARG A 71 7.37 -11.15 1.77
CA ARG A 71 6.32 -11.27 0.74
C ARG A 71 5.12 -10.31 0.88
N PHE A 72 4.99 -9.64 2.03
CA PHE A 72 3.91 -8.70 2.32
C PHE A 72 4.30 -7.25 2.06
N VAL A 73 5.44 -7.03 1.41
CA VAL A 73 5.88 -5.74 0.86
C VAL A 73 6.36 -5.98 -0.57
N VAL A 74 5.59 -5.48 -1.53
CA VAL A 74 5.88 -5.62 -2.97
C VAL A 74 5.63 -4.26 -3.62
N ASP A 75 6.71 -3.62 -4.07
CA ASP A 75 6.68 -2.26 -4.63
C ASP A 75 5.96 -1.24 -3.70
N ASP A 76 4.78 -0.76 -4.10
CA ASP A 76 3.95 0.15 -3.30
C ASP A 76 2.83 -0.56 -2.50
N LEU A 77 2.70 -1.88 -2.65
CA LEU A 77 1.79 -2.74 -1.89
C LEU A 77 2.42 -3.17 -0.58
N TYR A 78 1.71 -2.98 0.51
CA TYR A 78 2.15 -3.47 1.81
C TYR A 78 0.99 -3.70 2.77
N VAL A 79 1.17 -4.67 3.67
CA VAL A 79 0.24 -4.93 4.77
C VAL A 79 0.47 -3.93 5.92
N PHE A 80 -0.62 -3.45 6.49
CA PHE A 80 -0.62 -2.84 7.81
C PHE A 80 -1.75 -3.41 8.67
N ALA A 81 -1.52 -3.48 9.97
CA ALA A 81 -2.48 -3.99 10.93
C ALA A 81 -2.57 -3.07 12.16
N VAL A 82 -3.80 -2.82 12.61
CA VAL A 82 -4.09 -1.96 13.76
C VAL A 82 -5.05 -2.67 14.71
N GLY A 83 -4.83 -2.54 16.01
CA GLY A 83 -5.78 -3.04 17.01
C GLY A 83 -7.07 -2.21 17.01
N LEU A 84 -8.21 -2.90 17.07
CA LEU A 84 -9.53 -2.24 17.04
C LEU A 84 -9.85 -1.51 18.35
N ASP A 85 -9.22 -1.90 19.46
CA ASP A 85 -9.53 -1.38 20.80
C ASP A 85 -8.50 -0.36 21.28
N ASP A 86 -7.22 -0.57 20.99
CA ASP A 86 -6.11 0.31 21.39
C ASP A 86 -5.66 1.28 20.30
N ALA A 87 -6.23 1.17 19.10
CA ALA A 87 -5.82 1.93 17.92
C ALA A 87 -4.30 1.91 17.69
N LYS A 88 -3.59 0.84 18.06
CA LYS A 88 -2.13 0.75 17.94
C LYS A 88 -1.73 0.02 16.66
N PHE A 89 -0.67 0.46 15.99
CA PHE A 89 -0.09 -0.27 14.87
C PHE A 89 0.65 -1.52 15.36
N TYR A 90 0.17 -2.70 14.94
CA TYR A 90 0.85 -3.99 15.14
C TYR A 90 1.71 -4.35 13.94
N ALA A 91 1.32 -3.89 12.75
CA ALA A 91 2.16 -4.02 11.57
C ALA A 91 2.06 -2.79 10.65
N HIS A 92 3.17 -2.46 9.99
CA HIS A 92 3.19 -1.49 8.90
C HIS A 92 4.40 -1.71 7.98
N GLY A 93 4.25 -2.54 6.94
CA GLY A 93 5.35 -3.03 6.10
C GLY A 93 6.20 -1.94 5.43
N ALA A 94 5.61 -0.81 5.02
CA ALA A 94 6.37 0.27 4.38
C ALA A 94 7.01 1.28 5.36
N THR A 95 6.55 1.33 6.61
CA THR A 95 6.96 2.36 7.58
C THR A 95 7.11 1.72 8.97
N PRO A 96 8.21 0.99 9.21
CA PRO A 96 8.43 0.29 10.48
C PRO A 96 8.38 1.21 11.71
N SER A 97 8.71 2.49 11.55
CA SER A 97 8.67 3.48 12.63
C SER A 97 7.25 3.83 13.13
N LEU A 98 6.20 3.32 12.48
CA LEU A 98 4.82 3.42 12.98
C LEU A 98 4.44 2.23 13.88
N VAL A 99 5.13 1.09 13.77
CA VAL A 99 4.84 -0.09 14.59
C VAL A 99 5.01 0.25 16.06
N GLY A 100 4.01 -0.08 16.87
CA GLY A 100 3.98 0.23 18.29
C GLY A 100 3.43 1.61 18.65
N LYS A 101 3.17 2.49 17.67
CA LYS A 101 2.58 3.80 17.93
C LYS A 101 1.06 3.73 17.90
N GLU A 102 0.46 4.62 18.69
CA GLU A 102 -0.97 4.88 18.63
C GLU A 102 -1.32 5.64 17.33
N SER A 103 -2.48 5.33 16.76
CA SER A 103 -2.94 5.86 15.47
C SER A 103 -4.13 6.81 15.59
N SER A 104 -4.63 7.03 16.80
CA SER A 104 -5.81 7.87 17.10
C SER A 104 -5.64 9.32 16.64
N GLU A 105 -4.43 9.87 16.76
CA GLU A 105 -4.09 11.22 16.30
C GLU A 105 -3.59 11.28 14.85
N LEU A 106 -3.38 10.13 14.20
CA LEU A 106 -2.85 10.11 12.83
C LEU A 106 -3.89 10.69 11.87
N ARG A 107 -3.45 11.69 11.11
CA ARG A 107 -4.21 12.32 10.03
C ARG A 107 -3.46 12.17 8.73
N ASP A 108 -4.20 12.07 7.63
CA ASP A 108 -3.58 12.24 6.32
C ASP A 108 -3.23 13.72 6.05
N ALA A 109 -2.62 13.99 4.90
CA ALA A 109 -2.24 15.36 4.51
C ALA A 109 -3.44 16.31 4.30
N GLN A 110 -4.67 15.78 4.26
CA GLN A 110 -5.92 16.56 4.16
C GLN A 110 -6.64 16.67 5.52
N GLY A 111 -6.04 16.20 6.61
CA GLY A 111 -6.63 16.28 7.96
C GLY A 111 -7.64 15.18 8.26
N LYS A 112 -7.75 14.13 7.43
CA LYS A 112 -8.70 13.03 7.62
C LYS A 112 -8.20 12.06 8.70
N PRO A 113 -9.01 11.69 9.71
CA PRO A 113 -8.67 10.67 10.71
C PRO A 113 -8.80 9.26 10.14
N ILE A 114 -7.89 8.91 9.23
CA ILE A 114 -8.01 7.72 8.38
C ILE A 114 -8.12 6.41 9.17
N ILE A 115 -7.32 6.23 10.22
CA ILE A 115 -7.31 4.98 10.98
C ILE A 115 -8.58 4.85 11.84
N GLN A 116 -9.07 5.94 12.42
CA GLN A 116 -10.34 5.91 13.15
C GLN A 116 -11.52 5.54 12.23
N GLN A 117 -11.54 6.08 11.01
CA GLN A 117 -12.57 5.72 10.03
C GLN A 117 -12.48 4.26 9.60
N MET A 118 -11.26 3.74 9.40
CA MET A 118 -11.01 2.32 9.11
C MET A 118 -11.45 1.41 10.26
N ILE A 119 -11.13 1.74 11.50
CA ILE A 119 -11.56 1.00 12.70
C ILE A 119 -13.08 0.98 12.77
N ASN A 120 -13.74 2.12 12.58
CA ASN A 120 -15.21 2.20 12.60
C ASN A 120 -15.82 1.35 11.48
N LEU A 121 -15.27 1.42 10.26
CA LEU A 121 -15.70 0.60 9.11
C LEU A 121 -15.55 -0.89 9.41
N ALA A 122 -14.40 -1.31 9.96
CA ALA A 122 -14.12 -2.69 10.33
C ALA A 122 -15.02 -3.18 11.48
N LYS A 123 -15.33 -2.34 12.46
CA LYS A 123 -16.26 -2.68 13.56
C LYS A 123 -17.70 -2.86 13.09
N VAL A 124 -18.17 -2.02 12.16
CA VAL A 124 -19.57 -2.03 11.69
C VAL A 124 -19.81 -3.05 10.58
N LYS A 125 -18.94 -3.11 9.57
CA LYS A 125 -19.15 -3.93 8.37
C LYS A 125 -18.24 -5.17 8.30
N GLY A 126 -17.20 -5.24 9.12
CA GLY A 126 -16.20 -6.31 9.06
C GLY A 126 -15.20 -6.17 7.90
N ALA A 127 -15.56 -5.50 6.80
CA ALA A 127 -14.67 -5.21 5.69
C ALA A 127 -15.12 -3.96 4.92
N GLY A 128 -14.24 -3.44 4.07
CA GLY A 128 -14.58 -2.37 3.13
C GLY A 128 -13.37 -1.78 2.44
N GLU A 129 -13.56 -0.63 1.80
CA GLU A 129 -12.51 0.10 1.12
C GLU A 129 -12.59 1.58 1.50
N ILE A 130 -11.44 2.23 1.65
CA ILE A 130 -11.36 3.66 1.97
C ILE A 130 -10.27 4.35 1.14
N GLY A 131 -10.65 5.46 0.51
CA GLY A 131 -9.73 6.37 -0.18
C GLY A 131 -9.25 7.50 0.73
N TYR A 132 -7.96 7.83 0.66
CA TYR A 132 -7.31 8.92 1.39
C TYR A 132 -6.00 9.30 0.70
N VAL A 133 -5.33 10.37 1.13
CA VAL A 133 -4.01 10.70 0.59
C VAL A 133 -2.89 10.14 1.47
N TRP A 134 -1.87 9.54 0.88
CA TRP A 134 -0.74 9.00 1.64
C TRP A 134 0.55 9.15 0.87
N ARG A 135 1.68 9.21 1.60
CA ARG A 135 2.99 9.16 0.94
C ARG A 135 3.16 7.78 0.31
N ASN A 136 3.40 7.75 -1.00
CA ASN A 136 3.77 6.54 -1.71
C ASN A 136 5.25 6.21 -1.37
N PRO A 137 5.56 5.02 -0.85
CA PRO A 137 6.93 4.66 -0.46
C PRO A 137 7.90 4.57 -1.66
N VAL A 138 7.38 4.31 -2.86
CA VAL A 138 8.17 4.20 -4.09
C VAL A 138 8.45 5.58 -4.70
N THR A 139 7.41 6.42 -4.85
CA THR A 139 7.57 7.73 -5.51
C THR A 139 7.94 8.86 -4.55
N ASN A 140 7.80 8.65 -3.23
CA ASN A 140 7.93 9.66 -2.18
C ASN A 140 6.96 10.85 -2.29
N LYS A 141 5.96 10.77 -3.18
CA LYS A 141 4.93 11.80 -3.35
C LYS A 141 3.71 11.47 -2.50
N VAL A 142 2.97 12.51 -2.12
CA VAL A 142 1.62 12.33 -1.57
C VAL A 142 0.69 12.04 -2.75
N GLU A 143 0.08 10.86 -2.74
CA GLU A 143 -0.79 10.34 -3.80
C GLU A 143 -2.10 9.82 -3.19
N THR A 144 -3.12 9.65 -4.03
CA THR A 144 -4.38 9.02 -3.59
C THR A 144 -4.13 7.53 -3.35
N LYS A 145 -4.44 7.06 -2.15
CA LYS A 145 -4.35 5.65 -1.76
C LYS A 145 -5.74 5.10 -1.47
N HIS A 146 -6.02 3.94 -2.03
CA HIS A 146 -7.22 3.16 -1.74
C HIS A 146 -6.81 1.93 -0.93
N SER A 147 -7.27 1.83 0.31
CA SER A 147 -6.98 0.66 1.14
C SER A 147 -8.23 -0.20 1.29
N VAL A 148 -8.10 -1.47 0.91
CA VAL A 148 -9.04 -2.52 1.27
C VAL A 148 -8.73 -2.99 2.68
N VAL A 149 -9.76 -3.07 3.51
CA VAL A 149 -9.66 -3.37 4.92
C VAL A 149 -10.53 -4.56 5.28
N GLN A 150 -10.04 -5.40 6.19
CA GLN A 150 -10.78 -6.53 6.74
C GLN A 150 -10.48 -6.72 8.22
N LYS A 151 -11.54 -6.92 9.00
CA LYS A 151 -11.47 -7.31 10.41
C LYS A 151 -11.05 -8.77 10.51
N VAL A 152 -10.08 -9.03 11.38
CA VAL A 152 -9.65 -10.36 11.81
C VAL A 152 -9.51 -10.32 13.32
N ASP A 153 -10.43 -10.99 14.02
CA ASP A 153 -10.52 -10.97 15.48
C ASP A 153 -10.55 -9.54 16.06
N LYS A 154 -9.51 -9.17 16.82
CA LYS A 154 -9.32 -7.85 17.44
C LYS A 154 -8.52 -6.87 16.58
N TYR A 155 -8.18 -7.26 15.35
CA TYR A 155 -7.36 -6.47 14.43
C TYR A 155 -8.15 -6.04 13.20
N LEU A 156 -7.82 -4.86 12.72
CA LEU A 156 -7.99 -4.45 11.34
C LEU A 156 -6.72 -4.82 10.59
N VAL A 157 -6.85 -5.55 9.49
CA VAL A 157 -5.78 -5.78 8.50
C VAL A 157 -6.14 -5.05 7.22
N ALA A 158 -5.17 -4.38 6.62
CA ALA A 158 -5.40 -3.59 5.43
C ALA A 158 -4.21 -3.62 4.47
N VAL A 159 -4.54 -3.51 3.19
CA VAL A 159 -3.60 -3.39 2.08
C VAL A 159 -4.16 -2.33 1.15
N GLY A 160 -3.30 -1.51 0.54
CA GLY A 160 -3.79 -0.50 -0.38
C GLY A 160 -2.88 -0.24 -1.56
N TYR A 161 -3.49 0.32 -2.60
CA TYR A 161 -2.88 0.65 -3.88
C TYR A 161 -3.00 2.15 -4.15
N TYR A 162 -2.10 2.69 -4.97
CA TYR A 162 -2.00 4.12 -5.22
C TYR A 162 -2.50 4.53 -6.62
N THR A 163 -3.34 5.55 -6.66
CA THR A 163 -3.86 6.22 -7.86
C THR A 163 -3.26 7.63 -7.98
N LYS A 164 -3.40 8.26 -9.15
CA LYS A 164 -2.88 9.63 -9.38
C LYS A 164 -3.72 10.67 -8.64
#